data_AF-A0A1Q7N4I7-F1
#
_entry.id   AF-A0A1Q7N4I7-F1
#
_cell.length_a   1.000
_cell.length_b   1.000
_cell.length_c   1.000
_cell.angle_alpha   90.00
_cell.angle_beta   90.00
_cell.angle_gamma   90.00
#
_symmetry.space_group_name_H-M   'P 1'
#
loop_
_entity.id
_entity.type
_entity.pdbx_description
1 polymer ?
#
loop_
_entity_poly.entity_id
_entity_poly.type
_entity_poly.pdbx_seq_one_letter_code
_entity_poly.pdbx_strand_id
1 'polypeptide(L)'
;MLLVALLLCLGTAVREASAAEKKSEKPYALIFGTVWSPENHTLYGVKVEIRRADDKKPRWVLISDHNGEFAQRVPAGKADYLLRANLKGYKSSHHNGLREGTEVTVHIENDERTDVGLHLR
;
A
#
# COMPACT_ATOMS: atom_id res chain seq x y z
N MET A 1 55.20 -45.14 -22.19
CA MET A 1 54.56 -43.87 -22.58
C MET A 1 53.06 -44.12 -22.61
N LEU A 2 52.41 -44.00 -21.46
CA LEU A 2 51.59 -42.85 -21.04
C LEU A 2 50.16 -42.95 -21.58
N LEU A 3 49.18 -43.26 -20.70
CA LEU A 3 47.78 -42.79 -20.68
C LEU A 3 47.08 -43.49 -19.49
N VAL A 4 47.26 -43.00 -18.26
CA VAL A 4 46.35 -42.11 -17.51
C VAL A 4 44.93 -42.70 -17.37
N ALA A 5 44.76 -43.48 -16.31
CA ALA A 5 43.46 -43.79 -15.73
C ALA A 5 42.99 -42.58 -14.93
N LEU A 6 41.91 -41.95 -15.36
CA LEU A 6 41.26 -40.86 -14.62
C LEU A 6 39.74 -41.11 -14.61
N LEU A 7 39.30 -42.04 -13.77
CA LEU A 7 37.89 -42.10 -13.36
C LEU A 7 37.74 -41.16 -12.15
N LEU A 8 37.28 -39.95 -12.46
CA LEU A 8 36.95 -38.89 -11.52
C LEU A 8 35.85 -39.40 -10.56
N CYS A 9 36.18 -39.59 -9.29
CA CYS A 9 35.19 -39.68 -8.23
C CYS A 9 34.47 -38.32 -8.15
N LEU A 10 33.29 -38.22 -8.78
CA LEU A 10 32.37 -37.10 -8.60
C LEU A 10 31.86 -37.12 -7.15
N GLY A 11 32.62 -36.48 -6.26
CA GLY A 11 32.12 -36.11 -4.93
C GLY A 11 31.00 -35.10 -5.11
N THR A 12 29.76 -35.53 -4.97
CA THR A 12 28.62 -34.64 -4.83
C THR A 12 28.71 -33.95 -3.48
N ALA A 13 29.36 -32.78 -3.44
CA ALA A 13 29.23 -31.87 -2.32
C ALA A 13 27.78 -31.36 -2.30
N VAL A 14 26.93 -32.02 -1.50
CA VAL A 14 25.64 -31.48 -1.10
C VAL A 14 25.94 -30.19 -0.33
N ARG A 15 25.79 -29.05 -0.99
CA ARG A 15 25.77 -27.75 -0.30
C ARG A 15 24.43 -27.72 0.43
N GLU A 16 24.43 -28.00 1.72
CA GLU A 16 23.34 -27.59 2.60
C GLU A 16 23.22 -26.07 2.49
N ALA A 17 22.24 -25.62 1.74
CA ALA A 17 21.79 -24.25 1.79
C ALA A 17 21.29 -24.02 3.22
N SER A 18 22.10 -23.33 4.02
CA SER A 18 21.69 -22.82 5.33
C SER A 18 20.33 -22.14 5.14
N ALA A 19 19.30 -22.72 5.74
CA ALA A 19 17.99 -22.12 5.82
C ALA A 19 18.14 -20.83 6.61
N ALA A 20 18.32 -19.72 5.90
CA ALA A 20 18.23 -18.40 6.49
C ALA A 20 16.86 -18.33 7.18
N GLU A 21 16.86 -18.24 8.52
CA GLU A 21 15.65 -18.03 9.29
C GLU A 21 14.94 -16.81 8.70
N LYS A 22 13.84 -17.05 7.99
CA LYS A 22 12.96 -15.99 7.50
C LYS A 22 12.42 -15.29 8.74
N LYS A 23 12.99 -14.12 9.08
CA LYS A 23 12.39 -13.21 10.06
C LYS A 23 10.94 -13.00 9.64
N SER A 24 10.00 -13.49 10.46
CA SER A 24 8.58 -13.25 10.27
C SER A 24 8.36 -11.73 10.22
N GLU A 25 7.78 -11.25 9.13
CA GLU A 25 7.38 -9.86 8.99
C GLU A 25 6.29 -9.55 10.04
N LYS A 26 6.28 -8.33 10.57
CA LYS A 26 5.23 -7.91 11.51
C LYS A 26 3.88 -7.85 10.77
N PRO A 27 2.79 -8.39 11.34
CA PRO A 27 1.46 -8.32 10.73
C PRO A 27 1.04 -6.89 10.45
N TYR A 28 0.33 -6.67 9.34
CA TYR A 28 -0.17 -5.35 8.95
C TYR A 28 -1.52 -5.46 8.23
N ALA A 29 -2.36 -4.45 8.34
CA ALA A 29 -3.49 -4.30 7.43
C ALA A 29 -3.10 -3.40 6.25
N LEU A 30 -3.76 -3.59 5.10
CA LEU A 30 -3.58 -2.78 3.91
C LEU A 30 -4.87 -2.02 3.60
N ILE A 31 -4.81 -0.69 3.68
CA ILE A 31 -5.86 0.16 3.14
C ILE A 31 -5.48 0.50 1.71
N PHE A 32 -6.28 0.02 0.76
CA PHE A 32 -6.15 0.32 -0.65
C PHE A 32 -7.35 1.14 -1.10
N GLY A 33 -7.17 2.12 -1.98
CA GLY A 33 -8.32 2.87 -2.44
C GLY A 33 -8.07 3.68 -3.70
N THR A 34 -9.15 4.28 -4.18
CA THR A 34 -9.17 5.10 -5.39
C THR A 34 -9.84 6.43 -5.10
N VAL A 35 -9.30 7.52 -5.63
CA VAL A 35 -9.89 8.85 -5.55
C VAL A 35 -10.73 9.09 -6.79
N TRP A 36 -11.99 9.48 -6.59
CA TRP A 36 -12.98 9.67 -7.63
C TRP A 36 -13.43 11.13 -7.72
N SER A 37 -13.60 11.62 -8.94
CA SER A 37 -14.29 12.87 -9.22
C SER A 37 -15.80 12.71 -9.03
N PRO A 38 -16.56 13.81 -8.94
CA PRO A 38 -18.03 13.77 -8.89
C PRO A 38 -18.65 13.04 -10.09
N GLU A 39 -17.95 13.04 -11.23
CA GLU A 39 -18.36 12.40 -12.47
C GLU A 39 -17.86 10.94 -12.61
N ASN A 40 -17.32 10.36 -11.53
CA ASN A 40 -16.78 8.99 -11.48
C ASN A 40 -15.53 8.75 -12.36
N HIS A 41 -14.71 9.78 -12.57
CA HIS A 41 -13.36 9.60 -13.11
C HIS A 41 -12.35 9.41 -11.99
N THR A 42 -11.34 8.57 -12.17
CA THR A 42 -10.25 8.46 -11.21
C THR A 42 -9.34 9.68 -11.28
N LEU A 43 -8.81 10.11 -10.13
CA LEU A 43 -8.03 11.34 -10.02
C LEU A 43 -6.61 11.09 -9.57
N TYR A 44 -5.67 11.35 -10.47
CA TYR A 44 -4.22 11.34 -10.20
C TYR A 44 -3.78 12.57 -9.40
N GLY A 45 -2.81 12.41 -8.50
CA GLY A 45 -2.11 13.53 -7.87
C GLY A 45 -2.85 14.17 -6.70
N VAL A 46 -3.95 13.57 -6.25
CA VAL A 46 -4.72 14.06 -5.10
C VAL A 46 -4.06 13.59 -3.81
N LYS A 47 -3.93 14.50 -2.84
CA LYS A 47 -3.39 14.15 -1.53
C LYS A 47 -4.42 13.35 -0.74
N VAL A 48 -4.00 12.23 -0.17
CA VAL A 48 -4.81 11.40 0.71
C VAL A 48 -4.21 11.44 2.11
N GLU A 49 -4.99 11.87 3.08
CA GLU A 49 -4.59 11.93 4.49
C GLU A 49 -5.28 10.80 5.25
N ILE A 50 -4.49 10.06 6.03
CA ILE A 50 -4.97 8.94 6.84
C ILE A 50 -4.53 9.16 8.29
N ARG A 51 -5.47 9.02 9.21
CA ARG A 51 -5.24 9.06 10.66
C ARG A 51 -6.03 7.95 11.35
N ARG A 52 -5.65 7.56 12.55
CA ARG A 52 -6.57 6.80 13.40
C ARG A 52 -7.65 7.73 13.94
N ALA A 53 -8.79 7.17 14.34
CA ALA A 53 -9.90 7.95 14.88
C ALA A 53 -9.52 8.78 16.12
N ASP A 54 -8.61 8.27 16.95
CA ASP A 54 -8.07 8.90 18.16
C ASP A 54 -6.93 9.90 17.87
N ASP A 55 -6.36 9.90 16.67
CA ASP A 55 -5.32 10.82 16.26
C ASP A 55 -5.89 12.19 15.84
N LYS A 56 -5.30 13.28 16.37
CA LYS A 56 -5.66 14.66 15.97
C LYS A 56 -5.14 15.08 14.60
N LYS A 57 -4.08 14.42 14.11
CA LYS A 57 -3.39 14.78 12.87
C LYS A 57 -3.22 13.56 11.98
N PRO A 58 -3.14 13.75 10.65
CA PRO A 58 -2.72 12.70 9.74
C PRO A 58 -1.40 12.09 10.18
N ARG A 59 -1.38 10.77 10.28
CA ARG A 59 -0.15 10.00 10.50
C ARG A 59 0.48 9.59 9.18
N TRP A 60 -0.35 9.44 8.14
CA TRP A 60 0.10 9.17 6.77
C TRP A 60 -0.49 10.19 5.81
N VAL A 61 0.33 10.58 4.83
CA VAL A 61 -0.05 11.47 3.74
C VAL A 61 0.51 10.86 2.45
N LEU A 62 -0.37 10.49 1.54
CA LEU A 62 -0.05 9.86 0.26
C LEU A 62 -0.52 10.76 -0.88
N ILE A 63 -0.09 10.43 -2.09
CA ILE A 63 -0.59 11.03 -3.33
C ILE A 63 -1.16 9.90 -4.17
N SER A 64 -2.36 10.07 -4.72
CA SER A 64 -2.93 9.10 -5.64
C SER A 64 -2.08 8.99 -6.91
N ASP A 65 -1.87 7.76 -7.38
CA ASP A 65 -1.06 7.47 -8.56
C ASP A 65 -1.82 7.73 -9.87
N HIS A 66 -1.21 7.38 -11.01
CA HIS A 66 -1.80 7.64 -12.33
C HIS A 66 -3.12 6.93 -12.58
N ASN A 67 -3.44 5.87 -11.84
CA ASN A 67 -4.75 5.20 -11.87
C ASN A 67 -5.75 5.85 -10.92
N GLY A 68 -5.32 6.87 -10.17
CA GLY A 68 -6.04 7.47 -9.05
C GLY A 68 -6.01 6.62 -7.79
N GLU A 69 -5.13 5.63 -7.71
CA GLU A 69 -5.07 4.65 -6.63
C GLU A 69 -4.08 5.06 -5.54
N PHE A 70 -4.26 4.53 -4.33
CA PHE A 70 -3.32 4.66 -3.22
C PHE A 70 -3.34 3.40 -2.35
N ALA A 71 -2.23 3.13 -1.68
CA ALA A 71 -2.10 1.97 -0.79
C ALA A 71 -1.25 2.33 0.43
N GLN A 72 -1.75 2.04 1.63
CA GLN A 72 -1.04 2.28 2.88
C GLN A 72 -1.14 1.08 3.81
N ARG A 73 0.02 0.57 4.22
CA ARG A 73 0.10 -0.38 5.34
C ARG A 73 -0.15 0.34 6.66
N VAL A 74 -1.00 -0.22 7.50
CA VAL A 74 -1.30 0.29 8.84
C VAL A 74 -1.16 -0.84 9.86
N PRO A 75 -0.99 -0.55 11.17
CA PRO A 75 -0.95 -1.62 12.15
C PRO A 75 -2.22 -2.48 12.10
N ALA A 76 -2.04 -3.80 12.05
CA ALA A 76 -3.11 -4.77 12.17
C ALA A 76 -3.74 -4.72 13.57
N GLY A 77 -4.95 -5.26 13.69
CA GLY A 77 -5.72 -5.25 14.93
C GLY A 77 -6.79 -4.18 14.96
N LYS A 78 -7.78 -4.38 15.84
CA LYS A 78 -8.98 -3.55 15.95
C LYS A 78 -8.68 -2.05 16.04
N ALA A 79 -9.05 -1.30 15.01
CA ALA A 79 -8.91 0.15 14.95
C ALA A 79 -9.76 0.76 13.83
N ASP A 80 -10.21 2.00 14.07
CA ASP A 80 -10.84 2.82 13.05
C ASP A 80 -9.84 3.81 12.46
N TYR A 81 -9.78 3.85 11.13
CA TYR A 81 -8.99 4.81 10.38
C TYR A 81 -9.91 5.77 9.65
N LEU A 82 -9.54 7.03 9.66
CA LEU A 82 -10.27 8.11 9.02
C LEU A 82 -9.45 8.64 7.85
N LEU A 83 -10.05 8.57 6.66
CA LEU A 83 -9.43 8.90 5.39
C LEU A 83 -10.10 10.11 4.76
N ARG A 84 -9.31 11.03 4.22
CA ARG A 84 -9.83 12.17 3.44
C ARG A 84 -8.95 12.46 2.23
N ALA A 85 -9.60 12.87 1.15
CA ALA A 85 -8.92 13.51 0.04
C ALA A 85 -8.76 15.01 0.35
N ASN A 86 -7.56 15.54 0.18
CA ASN A 86 -7.20 16.94 0.43
C ASN A 86 -6.79 17.60 -0.88
N LEU A 87 -7.46 18.70 -1.24
CA LEU A 87 -7.25 19.41 -2.51
C LEU A 87 -6.26 20.57 -2.38
N LYS A 88 -5.65 20.76 -1.21
CA LYS A 88 -4.64 21.81 -1.01
C LYS A 88 -3.43 21.58 -1.91
N GLY A 89 -3.27 22.50 -2.86
CA GLY A 89 -2.19 22.49 -3.85
C GLY A 89 -2.49 21.60 -5.07
N TYR A 90 -3.65 20.97 -5.12
CA TYR A 90 -4.09 20.20 -6.28
C TYR A 90 -4.49 21.15 -7.41
N LYS A 91 -3.89 20.97 -8.58
CA LYS A 91 -4.21 21.74 -9.78
C LYS A 91 -4.92 20.83 -10.76
N SER A 92 -6.21 21.07 -10.95
CA SER A 92 -6.98 20.40 -11.97
C SER A 92 -7.07 21.28 -13.22
N SER A 93 -6.64 20.76 -14.37
CA SER A 93 -6.85 21.42 -15.67
C SER A 93 -8.18 21.07 -16.31
N HIS A 94 -8.82 19.97 -15.89
CA HIS A 94 -10.01 19.39 -16.53
C HIS A 94 -11.25 19.34 -15.62
N HIS A 95 -11.08 19.46 -14.30
CA HIS A 95 -12.18 19.39 -13.33
C HIS A 95 -12.30 20.74 -12.61
N ASN A 96 -13.04 21.66 -13.21
CA ASN A 96 -13.37 22.94 -12.60
C ASN A 96 -14.33 22.72 -11.44
N GLY A 97 -14.03 23.30 -10.27
CA GLY A 97 -14.96 23.33 -9.15
C GLY A 97 -14.89 22.16 -8.16
N LEU A 98 -13.88 21.29 -8.25
CA LEU A 98 -13.68 20.21 -7.28
C LEU A 98 -13.62 20.73 -5.83
N ARG A 99 -14.32 20.03 -4.95
CA ARG A 99 -14.36 20.23 -3.51
C ARG A 99 -14.03 18.94 -2.78
N GLU A 100 -13.48 19.08 -1.58
CA GLU A 100 -13.17 17.93 -0.75
C GLU A 100 -14.44 17.14 -0.42
N GLY A 101 -14.31 15.81 -0.48
CA GLY A 101 -15.35 14.87 -0.08
C GLY A 101 -15.52 14.80 1.44
N THR A 102 -16.41 13.91 1.88
CA THR A 102 -16.53 13.56 3.29
C THR A 102 -15.37 12.65 3.71
N GLU A 103 -15.00 12.75 4.99
CA GLU A 103 -14.10 11.76 5.60
C GLU A 103 -14.77 10.37 5.57
N VAL A 104 -13.98 9.35 5.26
CA VAL A 104 -14.42 7.94 5.18
C VAL A 104 -13.78 7.15 6.31
N THR A 105 -14.59 6.38 7.03
CA THR A 105 -14.12 5.47 8.09
C THR A 105 -13.84 4.09 7.52
N VAL A 106 -12.65 3.56 7.82
CA VAL A 106 -12.24 2.19 7.51
C VAL A 106 -12.02 1.45 8.82
N HIS A 107 -12.71 0.33 8.97
CA HIS A 107 -12.59 -0.56 10.12
C HIS A 107 -11.59 -1.65 9.81
N ILE A 108 -10.56 -1.78 10.63
CA ILE A 108 -9.59 -2.87 10.58
C ILE A 108 -9.77 -3.70 11.84
N GLU A 109 -9.84 -5.01 11.69
CA GLU A 109 -9.89 -5.98 12.77
C GLU A 109 -8.58 -6.79 12.87
N ASN A 110 -7.95 -7.14 11.74
CA ASN A 110 -6.78 -8.04 11.70
C ASN A 110 -5.76 -7.66 10.59
N ASP A 111 -4.91 -8.61 10.20
CA ASP A 111 -4.06 -8.53 9.00
C ASP A 111 -4.93 -8.80 7.76
N GLU A 112 -5.55 -7.73 7.25
CA GLU A 112 -6.50 -7.78 6.14
C GLU A 112 -6.26 -6.66 5.14
N ARG A 113 -6.84 -6.81 3.95
CA ARG A 113 -6.94 -5.74 2.96
C ARG A 113 -8.35 -5.19 2.96
N THR A 114 -8.48 -3.87 3.00
CA THR A 114 -9.75 -3.17 2.81
C THR A 114 -9.63 -2.21 1.64
N ASP A 115 -10.61 -2.28 0.74
CA ASP A 115 -10.71 -1.41 -0.44
C ASP A 115 -11.70 -0.26 -0.18
N VAL A 116 -11.37 0.97 -0.61
CA VAL A 116 -12.18 2.16 -0.35
C VAL A 116 -12.18 3.16 -1.51
N GLY A 117 -13.29 3.87 -1.71
CA GLY A 117 -13.40 4.98 -2.65
C GLY A 117 -13.53 6.33 -1.97
N LEU A 118 -12.63 7.27 -2.27
CA LEU A 118 -12.72 8.66 -1.79
C LEU A 118 -13.34 9.53 -2.88
N HIS A 119 -14.60 9.91 -2.69
CA HIS A 119 -15.37 10.68 -3.69
C HIS A 119 -15.33 12.17 -3.36
N LEU A 120 -14.86 12.97 -4.31
CA LEU A 120 -14.92 14.43 -4.27
C LEU A 120 -16.31 14.95 -4.62
N ARG A 121 -16.53 16.26 -4.43
CA ARG A 121 -17.78 16.97 -4.73
C ARG A 121 -17.58 18.13 -5.70
#